data_AF-A0A7H1B4H5-F1
#
_entry.id   AF-A0A7H1B4H5-F1
#
_cell.length_a   1.000
_cell.length_b   1.000
_cell.length_c   1.000
_cell.angle_alpha   90.00
_cell.angle_beta   90.00
_cell.angle_gamma   90.00
#
_symmetry.space_group_name_H-M   'P 1'
#
loop_
_entity.id
_entity.type
_entity.pdbx_description
1 polymer ?
#
loop_
_entity_poly.entity_id
_entity_poly.type
_entity_poly.pdbx_seq_one_letter_code
_entity_poly.pdbx_strand_id
1 'polypeptide(L)' 'MRLEWARPGVLRATAHAFEFAALVAAARYVVESAPPDIPEESLEQLRAVLSGYDDQARHLHQAPAPQEKPDP' A
#
# COMPACT_ATOMS: atom_id res chain seq x y z
N MET A 1 0.04 12.59 -5.01
CA MET A 1 -1.07 11.61 -4.82
C MET A 1 -2.42 12.17 -5.29
N ARG A 2 -3.29 11.33 -5.87
CA ARG A 2 -4.69 11.62 -6.26
C ARG A 2 -5.61 10.48 -5.82
N LEU A 3 -6.81 10.80 -5.35
CA LEU A 3 -7.85 9.86 -4.96
C LEU A 3 -9.11 10.10 -5.80
N GLU A 4 -9.72 9.02 -6.29
CA GLU A 4 -10.98 9.08 -7.02
C GLU A 4 -11.84 7.85 -6.74
N TRP A 5 -13.16 7.99 -6.80
CA TRP A 5 -14.06 6.85 -6.71
C TRP A 5 -13.97 6.00 -7.97
N ALA A 6 -13.61 4.73 -7.83
CA ALA A 6 -13.66 3.78 -8.93
C ALA A 6 -15.07 3.20 -9.12
N ARG A 7 -15.75 2.92 -8.01
CA ARG A 7 -17.14 2.45 -7.90
C ARG A 7 -17.61 2.63 -6.44
N PRO A 8 -18.91 2.45 -6.11
CA PRO A 8 -19.38 2.57 -4.74
C PRO A 8 -18.57 1.70 -3.76
N GLY A 9 -18.03 2.32 -2.71
CA GLY A 9 -17.21 1.65 -1.69
C GLY A 9 -15.76 1.34 -2.10
N VAL A 10 -15.32 1.72 -3.30
CA VAL A 10 -13.94 1.46 -3.77
C VAL A 10 -13.28 2.73 -4.29
N LEU A 11 -12.16 3.08 -3.67
CA LEU A 11 -11.30 4.19 -4.08
C LEU A 11 -10.15 3.69 -4.96
N ARG A 12 -9.81 4.48 -5.99
CA ARG A 12 -8.56 4.37 -6.73
C ARG A 12 -7.61 5.44 -6.24
N ALA A 13 -6.42 5.03 -5.83
CA ALA A 13 -5.34 5.92 -5.43
C ALA A 13 -4.22 5.85 -6.46
N THR A 14 -3.77 7.02 -6.93
CA THR A 14 -2.57 7.14 -7.76
C THR A 14 -1.55 7.97 -6.98
N ALA A 15 -0.37 7.42 -6.74
CA ALA A 15 0.67 8.08 -5.96
C ALA A 15 2.04 7.86 -6.61
N HIS A 16 2.98 8.78 -6.36
CA HIS A 16 4.38 8.48 -6.62
C HIS A 16 4.83 7.33 -5.70
N ALA A 17 5.77 6.51 -6.16
CA ALA A 17 6.28 5.38 -5.38
C ALA A 17 6.78 5.80 -3.98
N PHE A 18 7.45 6.96 -3.88
CA PHE A 18 7.91 7.51 -2.61
C PHE A 18 6.77 7.90 -1.66
N GLU A 19 5.71 8.56 -2.16
CA GLU A 19 4.56 8.94 -1.34
C GLU A 19 3.88 7.69 -0.75
N PHE A 20 3.75 6.64 -1.57
CA PHE A 20 3.15 5.39 -1.11
C PHE A 20 4.05 4.65 -0.12
N ALA A 21 5.36 4.62 -0.35
CA ALA A 21 6.32 4.02 0.58
C ALA A 21 6.29 4.69 1.96
N ALA A 22 6.15 6.01 2.00
CA ALA A 22 6.02 6.76 3.26
C ALA A 22 4.75 6.35 4.04
N LEU A 23 3.61 6.16 3.36
CA LEU A 23 2.37 5.69 3.99
C LEU A 23 2.50 4.27 4.54
N VAL A 24 3.11 3.36 3.77
CA VAL A 24 3.39 1.98 4.22
C VAL A 24 4.32 1.98 5.44
N ALA A 25 5.36 2.81 5.44
CA ALA A 25 6.27 2.93 6.57
C ALA A 25 5.56 3.42 7.85
N ALA A 26 4.69 4.43 7.72
CA ALA A 26 3.88 4.90 8.83
C ALA A 26 2.91 3.82 9.36
N ALA A 27 2.26 3.08 8.46
CA ALA A 27 1.38 1.97 8.84
C ALA A 27 2.14 0.86 9.59
N ARG A 28 3.34 0.48 9.15
CA ARG A 28 4.21 -0.48 9.85
C ARG A 28 4.58 0.03 11.24
N TYR A 29 4.98 1.29 11.36
CA TYR A 29 5.29 1.90 12.66
C TYR A 29 4.11 1.82 13.63
N VAL A 30 2.88 2.08 13.16
CA VAL A 30 1.67 1.98 14.00
C VAL A 30 1.43 0.54 14.46
N VAL A 31 1.55 -0.44 13.56
CA VAL A 31 1.39 -1.86 13.91
C VAL A 31 2.46 -2.33 14.91
N GLU A 32 3.71 -1.89 14.73
CA GLU A 32 4.84 -2.27 15.59
C GLU A 32 4.80 -1.60 16.96
N SER A 33 4.46 -0.31 17.01
CA SER A 33 4.35 0.43 18.28
C SER A 33 3.09 0.08 19.07
N ALA A 34 2.07 -0.49 18.41
CA ALA A 34 0.79 -0.87 18.97
C ALA A 34 0.26 0.17 19.99
N PRO A 35 0.00 1.43 19.57
CA PRO A 35 -0.41 2.48 20.48
C PRO A 35 -1.66 2.07 21.27
N PRO A 36 -1.71 2.30 22.59
CA PRO A 36 -2.80 1.82 23.44
C PRO A 36 -4.18 2.42 23.08
N ASP A 37 -4.17 3.55 22.37
CA ASP A 37 -5.38 4.25 21.94
C ASP A 37 -6.00 3.66 20.66
N ILE A 38 -5.35 2.68 20.02
CA ILE A 38 -5.85 2.01 18.82
C ILE A 38 -6.41 0.64 19.22
N PRO A 39 -7.68 0.32 18.89
CA PRO A 39 -8.25 -1.00 19.16
C PRO A 39 -7.46 -2.13 18.50
N GLU A 40 -7.28 -3.25 19.20
CA GLU A 40 -6.54 -4.40 18.68
C GLU A 40 -7.11 -4.91 17.35
N GLU A 41 -8.43 -4.93 17.20
CA GLU A 41 -9.09 -5.33 15.94
C GLU A 41 -8.65 -4.43 14.76
N SER A 42 -8.46 -3.13 15.00
CA SER A 42 -7.96 -2.22 13.96
C SER A 42 -6.50 -2.49 13.61
N LEU A 43 -5.67 -2.87 14.60
CA LEU A 43 -4.29 -3.30 14.35
C LEU A 43 -4.24 -4.61 13.57
N GLU A 44 -5.12 -5.57 13.87
CA GLU A 44 -5.25 -6.82 13.13
C GLU A 44 -5.66 -6.57 11.66
N GLN A 45 -6.66 -5.71 11.43
CA GLN A 45 -7.05 -5.32 10.08
C GLN A 45 -5.89 -4.65 9.32
N LEU A 46 -5.13 -3.78 9.98
CA LEU A 46 -3.98 -3.13 9.37
C LEU A 46 -2.84 -4.12 9.05
N ARG A 47 -2.58 -5.11 9.92
CA ARG A 47 -1.66 -6.23 9.65
C ARG A 47 -2.07 -7.00 8.41
N ALA A 48 -3.36 -7.29 8.25
CA ALA A 48 -3.87 -7.99 7.07
C ALA A 48 -3.67 -7.18 5.77
N VAL A 49 -3.91 -5.86 5.82
CA VAL A 49 -3.66 -4.96 4.69
C VAL A 49 -2.17 -4.93 4.33
N LEU A 50 -1.28 -4.83 5.32
CA LEU A 50 0.17 -4.84 5.10
C LEU A 50 0.68 -6.16 4.51
N SER A 51 0.15 -7.29 4.99
CA SER A 51 0.46 -8.61 4.42
C SER A 51 0.08 -8.70 2.93
N GLY A 52 -1.14 -8.25 2.59
CA GLY A 52 -1.58 -8.20 1.20
C GLY A 52 -0.77 -7.24 0.33
N TYR A 53 -0.24 -6.16 0.90
CA TYR A 53 0.72 -5.28 0.23
C TYR A 53 2.06 -5.98 0.00
N ASP A 54 2.63 -6.65 1.00
CA ASP A 54 3.93 -7.31 0.90
C ASP A 54 3.92 -8.41 -0.18
N ASP A 55 2.82 -9.15 -0.29
CA ASP A 55 2.63 -10.15 -1.34
C ASP A 55 2.59 -9.52 -2.74
N GLN A 56 1.86 -8.42 -2.93
CA GLN A 56 1.81 -7.71 -4.20
C GLN A 56 3.16 -7.06 -4.55
N ALA A 57 3.83 -6.45 -3.58
CA ALA A 57 5.15 -5.86 -3.78
C ALA A 57 6.18 -6.92 -4.20
N ARG A 58 6.15 -8.11 -3.57
CA ARG A 58 7.00 -9.23 -3.94
C ARG A 58 6.73 -9.69 -5.39
N HIS A 59 5.46 -9.77 -5.78
CA HIS A 59 5.09 -10.12 -7.15
C HIS A 59 5.60 -9.09 -8.17
N LEU A 60 5.49 -7.80 -7.87
CA LEU A 60 6.00 -6.73 -8.73
C LEU A 60 7.53 -6.75 -8.88
N HIS A 61 8.26 -7.09 -7.81
CA HIS A 61 9.71 -7.24 -7.88
C HIS A 61 10.16 -8.47 -8.69
N GLN A 62 9.32 -9.49 -8.79
CA GLN A 62 9.58 -10.70 -9.59
C GLN A 62 9.16 -10.55 -11.05
N ALA A 63 8.27 -9.60 -11.36
CA ALA A 63 7.89 -9.29 -12.72
C ALA A 63 9.04 -8.57 -13.44
N PRO A 64 9.36 -8.91 -14.70
CA PRO A 64 10.30 -8.12 -15.48
C PRO A 64 9.81 -6.69 -15.58
N ALA A 65 10.70 -5.72 -15.37
CA ALA A 65 10.37 -4.30 -15.51
C ALA A 65 9.67 -4.07 -16.86
N PRO A 66 8.62 -3.23 -16.91
CA PRO A 66 7.99 -2.88 -18.18
C PRO A 66 9.09 -2.40 -19.14
N GLN A 67 9.28 -3.10 -20.25
CA GLN A 67 10.18 -2.62 -21.29
C GLN A 67 9.63 -1.29 -21.79
N GLU A 68 10.39 -0.21 -21.61
CA GLU A 68 10.16 1.02 -22.37
C GLU A 68 10.16 0.64 -23.84
N LYS A 69 8.98 0.63 -24.46
CA LYS A 69 8.90 0.58 -25.92
C LYS A 69 9.55 1.88 -26.41
N PRO A 70 10.58 1.82 -27.28
CA PRO A 70 11.08 3.04 -27.90
C PRO A 70 9.94 3.67 -28.69
N ASP A 71 9.75 4.98 -28.50
CA ASP A 71 8.81 5.81 -29.26
C ASP A 71 9.12 5.68 -30.76
N PRO A 72 8.12 5.54 -31.65
CA PRO A 72 8.32 5.46 -33.09
C PRO A 72 8.79 6.77 -33.73
#